data_AF-A0AA37LBV5-F1
#
_entry.id   AF-A0AA37LBV5-F1
#
_cell.length_a   1.000
_cell.length_b   1.000
_cell.length_c   1.000
_cell.angle_alpha   90.00
_cell.angle_beta   90.00
_cell.angle_gamma   90.00
#
_symmetry.space_group_name_H-M   'P 1'
#
loop_
_entity.id
_entity.type
_entity.pdbx_description
1 polymer ?
#
loop_
_entity_poly.entity_id
_entity_poly.type
_entity_poly.pdbx_seq_one_letter_code
_entity_poly.pdbx_strand_id
1 'polypeptide(L)'
;MPEAGPNGKGRPLNRPALGKRVFGDTEDLKRDRAVLNGIVHPAVRAEMYKAIFRAYISGHWAVLLDVPLLFESGLDRLCGTVFVVAVKDPEVQMQRLMARDPHLSREDAENRVRSQTDVRLKARRCEARGPGRGVVLWNDGSKEDLKRDIGEAIRHVQASSPVWWSWLLLACPPAAAALGAWRFWENIRINKAWAEQERIEKAKL
;
A
#
# COMPACT_ATOMS: atom_id res chain seq x y z
N MET A 1 32.90 -17.92 -3.53
CA MET A 1 31.69 -18.61 -4.01
C MET A 1 31.64 -18.57 -5.53
N PRO A 2 31.29 -19.66 -6.22
CA PRO A 2 31.18 -19.70 -7.69
C PRO A 2 30.15 -18.69 -8.22
N GLU A 3 30.28 -18.26 -9.47
CA GLU A 3 29.38 -17.27 -10.11
C GLU A 3 27.93 -17.74 -10.15
N ALA A 4 27.69 -19.04 -10.32
CA ALA A 4 26.36 -19.64 -10.38
C ALA A 4 25.69 -19.87 -9.00
N GLY A 5 26.38 -19.61 -7.88
CA GLY A 5 25.89 -19.92 -6.54
C GLY A 5 25.66 -21.43 -6.29
N PRO A 6 25.32 -21.84 -5.05
CA PRO A 6 25.12 -23.26 -4.73
C PRO A 6 23.87 -23.90 -5.38
N ASN A 7 22.91 -23.09 -5.84
CA ASN A 7 21.63 -23.57 -6.40
C ASN A 7 21.49 -23.28 -7.91
N GLY A 8 22.56 -22.88 -8.62
CA GLY A 8 22.50 -22.48 -10.03
C GLY A 8 21.72 -21.19 -10.31
N LYS A 9 21.33 -20.44 -9.26
CA LYS A 9 20.54 -19.19 -9.32
C LYS A 9 21.40 -17.92 -9.16
N GLY A 10 22.72 -18.06 -9.21
CA GLY A 10 23.66 -16.98 -8.94
C GLY A 10 23.93 -16.75 -7.45
N ARG A 11 24.80 -15.78 -7.16
CA ARG A 11 25.09 -15.35 -5.77
C ARG A 11 23.88 -14.61 -5.17
N PRO A 12 23.65 -14.72 -3.84
CA PRO A 12 22.62 -13.93 -3.17
C PRO A 12 22.84 -12.42 -3.37
N LEU A 13 21.75 -11.68 -3.60
CA LEU A 13 21.82 -10.23 -3.79
C LEU A 13 22.33 -9.55 -2.52
N ASN A 14 23.43 -8.80 -2.63
CA ASN A 14 23.91 -7.94 -1.56
C ASN A 14 23.05 -6.68 -1.46
N ARG A 15 21.97 -6.76 -0.68
CA ARG A 15 20.99 -5.68 -0.48
C ARG A 15 21.62 -4.41 0.11
N PRO A 16 22.54 -4.45 1.08
CA PRO A 16 23.24 -3.25 1.54
C PRO A 16 24.02 -2.54 0.44
N ALA A 17 24.76 -3.29 -0.40
CA ALA A 17 25.52 -2.70 -1.50
C ALA A 17 24.60 -2.11 -2.58
N LEU A 18 23.52 -2.83 -2.93
CA LEU A 18 22.51 -2.32 -3.86
C LEU A 18 21.85 -1.05 -3.31
N GLY A 19 21.53 -1.02 -2.02
CA GLY A 19 20.97 0.14 -1.34
C GLY A 19 21.84 1.38 -1.52
N LYS A 20 23.15 1.27 -1.26
CA LYS A 20 24.10 2.38 -1.48
C LYS A 20 24.13 2.87 -2.94
N ARG A 21 23.76 2.03 -3.90
CA ARG A 21 23.75 2.34 -5.34
C ARG A 21 22.40 2.87 -5.84
N VAL A 22 21.34 2.83 -5.04
CA VAL A 22 20.00 3.33 -5.44
C VAL A 22 19.40 4.33 -4.46
N PHE A 23 20.06 4.59 -3.33
CA PHE A 23 19.70 5.62 -2.37
C PHE A 23 20.70 6.78 -2.43
N GLY A 24 20.24 7.92 -2.94
CA GLY A 24 20.97 9.19 -3.05
C GLY A 24 20.40 10.09 -4.15
N ASP A 25 20.89 11.32 -4.24
CA ASP A 25 20.31 12.37 -5.09
C ASP A 25 21.11 12.70 -6.36
N THR A 26 22.27 12.07 -6.56
CA THR A 26 23.03 12.21 -7.81
C THR A 26 22.27 11.61 -8.98
N GLU A 27 22.41 12.18 -10.18
CA GLU A 27 21.71 11.71 -11.38
C GLU A 27 21.98 10.23 -11.71
N ASP A 28 23.21 9.75 -11.48
CA ASP A 28 23.56 8.33 -11.70
C ASP A 28 22.77 7.39 -10.77
N LEU A 29 22.65 7.72 -9.48
CA LEU A 29 21.88 6.94 -8.51
C LEU A 29 20.37 6.97 -8.82
N LYS A 30 19.84 8.10 -9.32
CA LYS A 30 18.45 8.19 -9.78
C LYS A 30 18.21 7.30 -11.00
N ARG A 31 19.14 7.31 -11.96
CA ARG A 31 19.11 6.43 -13.14
C ARG A 31 19.12 4.96 -12.73
N ASP A 32 20.03 4.58 -11.84
CA ASP A 32 20.14 3.19 -11.36
C ASP A 32 18.91 2.75 -10.57
N ARG A 33 18.33 3.65 -9.76
CA ARG A 33 17.03 3.43 -9.11
C ARG A 33 15.93 3.22 -10.14
N ALA A 34 15.88 4.02 -11.21
CA ALA A 34 14.87 3.87 -12.26
C ALA A 34 14.98 2.52 -12.98
N VAL A 35 16.20 2.07 -13.29
CA VAL A 35 16.46 0.74 -13.87
C VAL A 35 16.03 -0.37 -12.91
N LEU A 36 16.41 -0.28 -11.64
CA LEU A 36 16.01 -1.26 -10.63
C LEU A 36 14.48 -1.34 -10.51
N ASN A 37 13.80 -0.20 -10.41
CA ASN A 37 12.34 -0.13 -10.31
C ASN A 37 11.68 -0.70 -11.57
N GLY A 38 12.25 -0.47 -12.76
CA GLY A 38 11.78 -1.02 -14.03
C GLY A 38 11.86 -2.55 -14.10
N ILE A 39 12.82 -3.17 -13.42
CA ILE A 39 12.95 -4.64 -13.32
C ILE A 39 12.02 -5.19 -12.23
N VAL A 40 12.02 -4.56 -11.05
CA VAL A 40 11.35 -5.09 -9.85
C VAL A 40 9.82 -4.90 -9.92
N HIS A 41 9.33 -3.73 -10.34
CA HIS A 41 7.89 -3.44 -10.30
C HIS A 41 7.05 -4.38 -11.18
N PRO A 42 7.42 -4.69 -12.43
CA PRO A 42 6.66 -5.64 -13.25
C PRO A 42 6.62 -7.03 -12.64
N ALA A 43 7.75 -7.54 -12.14
CA ALA A 43 7.83 -8.86 -11.51
C ALA A 43 6.96 -8.93 -10.25
N VAL A 44 7.05 -7.93 -9.36
CA VAL A 44 6.24 -7.87 -8.13
C VAL A 44 4.74 -7.77 -8.46
N ARG A 45 4.36 -6.94 -9.44
CA ARG A 45 2.96 -6.82 -9.87
C ARG A 45 2.43 -8.11 -10.46
N ALA A 46 3.23 -8.81 -11.26
CA ALA A 46 2.83 -10.10 -11.84
C ALA A 46 2.55 -11.14 -10.76
N GLU A 47 3.43 -11.28 -9.78
CA GLU A 47 3.22 -12.20 -8.65
C GLU A 47 2.03 -11.80 -7.78
N MET A 48 1.84 -10.50 -7.54
CA MET A 48 0.66 -9.99 -6.82
C MET A 48 -0.64 -10.35 -7.56
N TYR A 49 -0.71 -10.14 -8.88
CA TYR A 49 -1.90 -10.51 -9.67
C TYR A 49 -2.15 -12.02 -9.66
N LYS A 50 -1.10 -12.84 -9.76
CA LYS A 50 -1.22 -14.30 -9.63
C LYS A 50 -1.77 -14.70 -8.26
N ALA A 51 -1.30 -14.07 -7.18
CA ALA A 51 -1.77 -14.34 -5.82
C ALA A 51 -3.24 -13.95 -5.65
N ILE A 52 -3.64 -12.78 -6.16
CA ILE A 52 -5.05 -12.33 -6.15
C ILE A 52 -5.92 -13.30 -6.94
N PHE A 53 -5.50 -13.69 -8.15
CA PHE A 53 -6.23 -14.62 -8.98
C PHE A 53 -6.36 -16.00 -8.32
N ARG A 54 -5.28 -16.51 -7.72
CA ARG A 54 -5.30 -17.76 -6.95
C ARG A 54 -6.28 -17.69 -5.77
N ALA A 55 -6.29 -16.58 -5.04
CA ALA A 55 -7.22 -16.40 -3.93
C ALA A 55 -8.69 -16.39 -4.40
N TYR A 56 -8.95 -15.72 -5.53
CA TYR A 56 -10.27 -15.69 -6.18
C TYR A 56 -10.76 -17.09 -6.57
N ILE A 57 -9.95 -17.88 -7.30
CA ILE A 57 -10.35 -19.24 -7.71
C ILE A 57 -10.49 -20.20 -6.52
N SER A 58 -9.77 -19.95 -5.42
CA SER A 58 -9.90 -20.71 -4.18
C SER A 58 -11.10 -20.27 -3.32
N GLY A 59 -11.93 -19.34 -3.78
CA GLY A 59 -13.14 -18.91 -3.09
C GLY A 59 -12.89 -18.09 -1.82
N HIS A 60 -11.72 -17.45 -1.69
CA HIS A 60 -11.47 -16.57 -0.55
C HIS A 60 -12.40 -15.36 -0.60
N TRP A 61 -12.99 -15.02 0.55
CA TRP A 61 -13.90 -13.88 0.66
C TRP A 61 -13.22 -12.53 0.38
N ALA A 62 -11.98 -12.36 0.82
CA ALA A 62 -11.20 -11.14 0.65
C ALA A 62 -9.70 -11.42 0.56
N VAL A 63 -8.96 -10.46 -0.02
CA VAL A 63 -7.50 -10.43 -0.06
C VAL A 63 -7.03 -9.12 0.56
N LEU A 64 -6.17 -9.20 1.57
CA LEU A 64 -5.53 -8.03 2.16
C LEU A 64 -4.19 -7.76 1.48
N LEU A 65 -4.08 -6.59 0.83
CA LEU A 65 -2.84 -6.13 0.22
C LEU A 65 -2.14 -5.16 1.17
N ASP A 66 -1.06 -5.61 1.82
CA ASP A 66 -0.20 -4.74 2.63
C ASP A 66 0.82 -4.03 1.72
N VAL A 67 0.59 -2.74 1.48
CA VAL A 67 1.37 -1.93 0.53
C VAL A 67 1.74 -0.58 1.16
N PRO A 68 3.01 -0.38 1.59
CA PRO A 68 3.45 0.85 2.25
C PRO A 68 3.27 2.13 1.40
N LEU A 69 3.45 1.98 0.09
CA LEU A 69 3.35 3.06 -0.91
C LEU A 69 2.11 2.90 -1.79
N LEU A 70 0.99 2.50 -1.21
CA LEU A 70 -0.24 2.16 -1.92
C LEU A 70 -0.71 3.28 -2.87
N PHE A 71 -0.72 4.51 -2.38
CA PHE A 71 -1.21 5.68 -3.11
C PHE A 71 -0.21 6.19 -4.15
N GLU A 72 1.08 6.12 -3.83
CA GLU A 72 2.21 6.55 -4.66
C GLU A 72 2.40 5.59 -5.84
N SER A 73 2.17 4.29 -5.62
CA SER A 73 2.23 3.26 -6.66
C SER A 73 0.97 3.14 -7.51
N GLY A 74 -0.12 3.83 -7.12
CA GLY A 74 -1.43 3.78 -7.78
C GLY A 74 -2.16 2.44 -7.63
N LEU A 75 -1.71 1.59 -6.71
CA LEU A 75 -2.29 0.27 -6.45
C LEU A 75 -3.64 0.36 -5.72
N ASP A 76 -3.93 1.50 -5.11
CA ASP A 76 -5.24 1.83 -4.53
C ASP A 76 -6.40 1.71 -5.53
N ARG A 77 -6.11 1.76 -6.85
CA ARG A 77 -7.11 1.58 -7.91
C ARG A 77 -7.65 0.17 -8.00
N LEU A 78 -6.88 -0.81 -7.55
CA LEU A 78 -7.25 -2.23 -7.55
C LEU A 78 -8.02 -2.64 -6.29
N CYS A 79 -8.01 -1.80 -5.25
CA CYS A 79 -8.61 -2.11 -3.96
C CYS A 79 -10.10 -1.70 -3.93
N GLY A 80 -10.96 -2.59 -3.43
CA GLY A 80 -12.37 -2.27 -3.16
C GLY A 80 -12.51 -1.34 -1.95
N THR A 81 -11.82 -1.66 -0.87
CA THR A 81 -11.72 -0.86 0.36
C THR A 81 -10.25 -0.61 0.67
N VAL A 82 -9.92 0.62 1.04
CA VAL A 82 -8.58 1.05 1.45
C VAL A 82 -8.58 1.32 2.94
N PHE A 83 -7.62 0.74 3.65
CA PHE A 83 -7.37 1.02 5.06
C PHE A 83 -6.09 1.84 5.18
N VAL A 84 -6.12 2.89 6.00
CA VAL A 84 -4.94 3.65 6.39
C VAL A 84 -4.85 3.65 7.91
N VAL A 85 -3.76 3.10 8.43
CA VAL A 85 -3.41 3.27 9.85
C VAL A 85 -2.60 4.55 9.98
N ALA A 86 -3.16 5.53 10.68
CA ALA A 86 -2.57 6.85 10.82
C ALA A 86 -2.31 7.19 12.29
N VAL A 87 -1.41 8.13 12.53
CA VAL A 87 -1.16 8.72 13.84
C VAL A 87 -1.33 10.23 13.67
N LYS A 88 -2.02 10.89 14.61
CA LYS A 88 -2.25 12.34 14.55
C LYS A 88 -0.97 13.08 14.88
N ASP A 89 -0.31 12.64 15.95
CA ASP A 89 0.91 13.23 16.47
C ASP A 89 2.17 12.66 15.76
N PRO A 90 2.93 13.50 15.02
CA PRO A 90 4.21 13.07 14.44
C PRO A 90 5.22 12.57 15.48
N GLU A 91 5.19 13.10 16.70
CA GLU A 91 6.14 12.71 17.75
C GLU A 91 5.88 11.28 18.22
N VAL A 92 4.61 10.87 18.34
CA VAL A 92 4.25 9.46 18.63
C VAL A 92 4.74 8.52 17.53
N GLN A 93 4.63 8.93 16.27
CA GLN A 93 5.17 8.16 15.14
C GLN A 93 6.69 8.02 15.24
N MET A 94 7.40 9.11 15.57
CA MET A 94 8.85 9.13 15.71
C MET A 94 9.33 8.27 16.87
N GLN A 95 8.73 8.43 18.05
CA GLN A 95 9.04 7.64 19.25
C GLN A 95 8.88 6.15 18.99
N ARG A 96 7.78 5.73 18.33
CA ARG A 96 7.54 4.32 17.99
C ARG A 96 8.53 3.79 16.95
N LEU A 97 8.89 4.61 15.97
CA LEU A 97 9.89 4.24 14.96
C LEU A 97 11.26 4.01 15.61
N MET A 98 11.70 4.92 16.48
CA MET A 98 12.98 4.80 17.19
C MET A 98 12.98 3.64 18.19
N ALA A 99 11.86 3.39 18.89
CA ALA A 99 11.73 2.25 19.80
C ALA A 99 11.78 0.90 19.07
N ARG A 100 11.20 0.83 17.86
CA ARG A 100 11.22 -0.39 17.02
C ARG A 100 12.59 -0.63 16.40
N ASP A 101 13.24 0.43 15.94
CA ASP A 101 14.50 0.39 15.20
C ASP A 101 15.60 1.16 15.98
N PRO A 102 16.10 0.62 17.12
CA PRO A 102 17.01 1.34 18.02
C PRO A 102 18.38 1.64 17.42
N HIS A 103 18.69 1.07 16.25
CA HIS A 103 19.91 1.31 15.50
C HIS A 103 19.84 2.56 14.60
N LEU A 104 18.67 3.19 14.47
CA LEU A 104 18.50 4.42 13.70
C LEU A 104 18.87 5.65 14.52
N SER A 105 19.64 6.55 13.93
CA SER A 105 19.73 7.91 14.45
C SER A 105 18.39 8.62 14.29
N ARG A 106 18.14 9.65 15.10
CA ARG A 106 16.95 10.50 14.96
C ARG A 106 16.87 11.11 13.56
N GLU A 107 18.00 11.56 13.02
CA GLU A 107 18.08 12.14 11.68
C GLU A 107 17.72 11.13 10.58
N ASP A 108 18.20 9.89 10.69
CA ASP A 108 17.85 8.82 9.75
C ASP A 108 16.35 8.47 9.81
N ALA A 109 15.78 8.45 11.01
CA ALA A 109 14.35 8.22 11.22
C ALA A 109 13.51 9.35 10.61
N GLU A 110 13.90 10.61 10.82
CA GLU A 110 13.27 11.78 10.20
C GLU A 110 13.37 11.76 8.67
N ASN A 111 14.54 11.42 8.12
CA ASN A 111 14.73 11.27 6.68
C ASN A 111 13.84 10.18 6.08
N ARG A 112 13.68 9.05 6.77
CA ARG A 112 12.77 7.97 6.35
C ARG A 112 11.31 8.43 6.35
N VAL A 113 10.86 9.12 7.39
CA VAL A 113 9.49 9.64 7.46
C VAL A 113 9.24 10.66 6.36
N ARG A 114 10.18 11.60 6.15
CA ARG A 114 10.10 12.63 5.09
C ARG A 114 10.14 12.07 3.68
N SER A 115 10.79 10.93 3.46
CA SER A 115 10.83 10.28 2.15
C SER A 115 9.48 9.72 1.69
N GLN A 116 8.51 9.60 2.61
CA GLN A 116 7.17 9.10 2.32
C GLN A 116 6.15 10.23 2.39
N THR A 117 5.01 10.04 1.73
CA THR A 117 3.89 10.97 1.90
C THR A 117 3.39 10.95 3.35
N ASP A 118 3.13 12.14 3.89
CA ASP A 118 2.60 12.35 5.23
C ASP A 118 1.40 11.44 5.51
N VAL A 119 1.41 10.76 6.65
CA VAL A 119 0.38 9.78 7.01
C VAL A 119 -1.00 10.41 7.15
N ARG A 120 -1.10 11.67 7.56
CA ARG A 120 -2.37 12.41 7.63
C ARG A 120 -2.87 12.77 6.25
N LEU A 121 -1.98 13.06 5.29
CA LEU A 121 -2.39 13.24 3.90
C LEU A 121 -2.93 11.93 3.31
N LYS A 122 -2.29 10.79 3.63
CA LYS A 122 -2.82 9.45 3.29
C LYS A 122 -4.19 9.21 3.93
N ALA A 123 -4.37 9.61 5.19
CA ALA A 123 -5.65 9.51 5.89
C ALA A 123 -6.75 10.33 5.20
N ARG A 124 -6.52 11.62 4.90
CA ARG A 124 -7.49 12.46 4.17
C ARG A 124 -7.84 11.90 2.80
N ARG A 125 -6.84 11.42 2.06
CA ARG A 125 -7.05 10.78 0.75
C ARG A 125 -7.87 9.49 0.88
N CYS A 126 -7.70 8.75 1.97
CA CYS A 126 -8.51 7.58 2.29
C CYS A 126 -9.96 7.98 2.58
N GLU A 127 -10.19 8.94 3.48
CA GLU A 127 -11.53 9.44 3.83
C GLU A 127 -12.29 9.98 2.61
N ALA A 128 -11.60 10.68 1.71
CA ALA A 128 -12.18 11.20 0.47
C ALA A 128 -12.75 10.12 -0.48
N ARG A 129 -12.41 8.84 -0.28
CA ARG A 129 -13.01 7.73 -1.03
C ARG A 129 -14.47 7.46 -0.62
N GLY A 130 -14.90 7.98 0.52
CA GLY A 130 -16.25 7.87 1.03
C GLY A 130 -16.50 6.64 1.91
N PRO A 131 -17.69 6.57 2.53
CA PRO A 131 -18.05 5.51 3.47
C PRO A 131 -17.99 4.12 2.82
N GLY A 132 -17.46 3.15 3.56
CA GLY A 132 -17.27 1.76 3.10
C GLY A 132 -16.10 1.52 2.15
N ARG A 133 -15.42 2.59 1.69
CA ARG A 133 -14.31 2.50 0.72
C ARG A 133 -12.99 3.04 1.24
N GLY A 134 -13.05 4.00 2.14
CA GLY A 134 -11.91 4.49 2.90
C GLY A 134 -12.16 4.30 4.38
N VAL A 135 -11.21 3.65 5.06
CA VAL A 135 -11.23 3.47 6.50
C VAL A 135 -9.91 3.97 7.06
N VAL A 136 -9.99 4.99 7.92
CA VAL A 136 -8.84 5.48 8.68
C VAL A 136 -8.91 4.95 10.09
N LEU A 137 -7.81 4.33 10.53
CA LEU A 137 -7.63 3.83 11.88
C LEU A 137 -6.59 4.70 12.57
N TRP A 138 -7.01 5.49 13.56
CA TRP A 138 -6.14 6.38 14.31
C TRP A 138 -5.45 5.61 15.45
N ASN A 139 -4.17 5.32 15.28
CA ASN A 139 -3.35 4.54 16.17
C ASN A 139 -2.62 5.41 17.22
N ASP A 140 -3.31 6.37 17.82
CA ASP A 140 -2.77 7.21 18.89
C ASP A 140 -2.83 6.50 20.26
N GLY A 141 -3.73 5.52 20.41
CA GLY A 141 -3.97 4.78 21.65
C GLY A 141 -3.10 3.53 21.86
N SER A 142 -3.62 2.59 22.67
CA SER A 142 -2.98 1.31 22.97
C SER A 142 -3.10 0.29 21.83
N LYS A 143 -2.37 -0.82 21.95
CA LYS A 143 -2.49 -1.94 21.01
C LYS A 143 -3.89 -2.57 21.07
N GLU A 144 -4.48 -2.60 22.26
CA GLU A 144 -5.82 -3.12 22.53
C GLU A 144 -6.89 -2.26 21.87
N ASP A 145 -6.73 -0.93 21.92
CA ASP A 145 -7.61 0.01 21.21
C ASP A 145 -7.57 -0.22 19.71
N LEU A 146 -6.37 -0.28 19.13
CA LEU A 146 -6.23 -0.53 17.70
C LEU A 146 -6.84 -1.88 17.30
N LYS A 147 -6.68 -2.92 18.13
CA LYS A 147 -7.26 -4.24 17.87
C LYS A 147 -8.79 -4.20 17.85
N ARG A 148 -9.41 -3.44 18.78
CA ARG A 148 -10.86 -3.23 18.82
C ARG A 148 -11.32 -2.49 17.56
N ASP A 149 -10.66 -1.40 17.21
CA ASP A 149 -11.04 -0.53 16.09
C ASP A 149 -10.89 -1.28 14.74
N ILE A 150 -9.84 -2.09 14.58
CA ILE A 150 -9.71 -3.01 13.43
C ILE A 150 -10.88 -3.99 13.37
N GLY A 151 -11.25 -4.58 14.52
CA GLY A 151 -12.36 -5.52 14.59
C GLY A 151 -13.70 -4.91 14.17
N GLU A 152 -13.97 -3.67 14.61
CA GLU A 152 -15.16 -2.91 14.20
C GLU A 152 -15.16 -2.61 12.71
N ALA A 153 -14.02 -2.14 12.17
CA ALA A 153 -13.90 -1.83 10.77
C ALA A 153 -14.06 -3.07 9.87
N ILE A 154 -13.49 -4.21 10.25
CA ILE A 154 -13.67 -5.47 9.51
C ILE A 154 -15.13 -5.91 9.53
N ARG A 155 -15.82 -5.82 10.68
CA ARG A 155 -17.26 -6.13 10.76
C ARG A 155 -18.09 -5.26 9.83
N HIS A 156 -17.78 -3.97 9.73
CA HIS A 156 -18.47 -3.06 8.81
C HIS A 156 -18.26 -3.44 7.35
N VAL A 157 -17.04 -3.86 6.97
CA VAL A 157 -16.75 -4.36 5.63
C VAL A 157 -17.47 -5.70 5.36
N GLN A 158 -17.52 -6.60 6.34
CA GLN A 158 -18.27 -7.87 6.23
C GLN A 158 -19.77 -7.66 6.06
N ALA A 159 -20.35 -6.70 6.77
CA ALA A 159 -21.76 -6.36 6.63
C ALA A 159 -22.12 -5.88 5.21
N SER A 160 -21.20 -5.15 4.58
CA SER A 160 -21.36 -4.62 3.21
C SER A 160 -21.01 -5.63 2.10
N SER A 161 -20.42 -6.78 2.45
CA SER A 161 -19.94 -7.79 1.49
C SER A 161 -20.24 -9.21 1.98
N PRO A 162 -21.44 -9.73 1.71
CA PRO A 162 -21.81 -11.08 2.14
C PRO A 162 -20.95 -12.18 1.49
N VAL A 163 -20.67 -13.26 2.22
CA VAL A 163 -19.83 -14.37 1.72
C VAL A 163 -20.41 -15.05 0.48
N TRP A 164 -21.74 -15.15 0.37
CA TRP A 164 -22.41 -15.72 -0.80
C TRP A 164 -22.13 -14.94 -2.09
N TRP A 165 -21.84 -13.63 -1.98
CA TRP A 165 -21.50 -12.79 -3.13
C TRP A 165 -20.19 -13.24 -3.76
N SER A 166 -19.20 -13.64 -2.96
CA SER A 166 -17.93 -14.18 -3.46
C SER A 166 -18.13 -15.46 -4.28
N TRP A 167 -19.05 -16.33 -3.85
CA TRP A 167 -19.40 -17.56 -4.58
C TRP A 167 -20.15 -17.26 -5.88
N LEU A 168 -21.04 -16.28 -5.90
CA LEU A 168 -21.72 -15.84 -7.12
C LEU A 168 -20.74 -15.25 -8.14
N LEU A 169 -19.78 -14.44 -7.69
CA LEU A 169 -18.72 -13.91 -8.54
C LEU A 169 -17.78 -15.01 -9.05
N LEU A 170 -17.55 -16.06 -8.27
CA LEU A 170 -16.80 -17.24 -8.71
C LEU A 170 -17.58 -18.04 -9.76
N ALA A 171 -18.89 -18.22 -9.57
CA ALA A 171 -19.77 -18.94 -10.48
C ALA A 171 -19.97 -18.22 -11.83
N CYS A 172 -19.80 -16.89 -11.87
CA CYS A 172 -19.89 -16.09 -13.09
C CYS A 172 -18.64 -15.21 -13.30
N PRO A 173 -17.53 -15.76 -13.83
CA PRO A 173 -16.29 -15.01 -14.06
C PRO A 173 -16.44 -13.75 -14.92
N PRO A 174 -17.28 -13.72 -15.98
CA PRO A 174 -17.53 -12.48 -16.72
C PRO A 174 -18.14 -11.37 -15.87
N ALA A 175 -19.07 -11.69 -14.96
CA ALA A 175 -19.64 -10.71 -14.03
C ALA A 175 -18.61 -10.21 -13.03
N ALA A 176 -17.73 -11.10 -12.53
CA ALA A 176 -16.61 -10.70 -11.67
C ALA A 176 -15.63 -9.77 -12.39
N ALA A 177 -15.28 -10.06 -13.63
CA ALA A 177 -14.42 -9.20 -14.45
C ALA A 177 -15.06 -7.84 -14.71
N ALA A 178 -16.35 -7.79 -15.06
CA ALA A 178 -17.10 -6.56 -15.28
C ALA A 178 -17.17 -5.70 -14.00
N LEU A 179 -17.47 -6.32 -12.86
CA LEU A 179 -17.49 -5.63 -11.57
C LEU A 179 -16.10 -5.11 -11.18
N GLY A 180 -15.05 -5.92 -11.38
CA GLY A 180 -13.66 -5.51 -11.15
C GLY A 180 -13.25 -4.32 -12.01
N ALA A 181 -13.59 -4.35 -13.30
CA ALA A 181 -13.33 -3.24 -14.23
C ALA A 181 -14.12 -1.98 -13.84
N TRP A 182 -15.38 -2.12 -13.44
CA TRP A 182 -16.20 -1.02 -12.93
C TRP A 182 -15.58 -0.39 -11.68
N ARG A 183 -15.17 -1.20 -10.70
CA ARG A 183 -14.50 -0.72 -9.48
C ARG A 183 -13.18 -0.04 -9.78
N PHE A 184 -12.40 -0.58 -10.70
CA PHE A 184 -11.14 0.04 -11.14
C PHE A 184 -11.37 1.41 -11.77
N TRP A 185 -12.34 1.52 -12.69
CA TRP A 185 -12.72 2.79 -13.31
C TRP A 185 -13.23 3.81 -12.29
N GLU A 186 -14.07 3.37 -11.35
CA GLU A 186 -14.60 4.20 -10.29
C GLU A 186 -13.49 4.75 -9.38
N ASN A 187 -12.52 3.90 -9.01
CA ASN A 187 -11.34 4.31 -8.25
C ASN A 187 -10.45 5.30 -9.04
N ILE A 188 -10.35 5.17 -10.37
CA ILE A 188 -9.67 6.17 -11.21
C ILE A 188 -10.38 7.53 -11.10
N ARG A 189 -11.72 7.56 -11.15
CA ARG A 189 -12.46 8.82 -11.00
C ARG A 189 -12.26 9.46 -9.63
N ILE A 190 -12.30 8.67 -8.56
CA ILE A 190 -12.04 9.15 -7.19
C ILE A 190 -10.64 9.79 -7.11
N ASN A 191 -9.62 9.11 -7.66
CA ASN A 191 -8.27 9.65 -7.67
C ASN A 191 -8.13 10.94 -8.48
N LYS A 192 -8.84 11.05 -9.61
CA LYS A 192 -8.87 12.29 -10.41
C LYS A 192 -9.54 13.44 -9.65
N ALA A 193 -10.67 13.17 -8.99
CA ALA A 193 -11.37 14.17 -8.18
C ALA A 193 -10.51 14.66 -7.01
N TRP A 194 -9.81 13.74 -6.32
CA TRP A 194 -8.84 14.08 -5.29
C TRP A 194 -7.71 14.98 -5.82
N ALA A 195 -7.11 14.61 -6.96
CA ALA A 195 -6.01 15.36 -7.55
C ALA A 195 -6.43 16.79 -7.92
N GLU A 196 -7.66 16.97 -8.40
CA GLU A 196 -8.20 18.29 -8.72
C GLU A 196 -8.46 19.12 -7.45
N GLN A 197 -9.03 18.51 -6.41
CA GLN A 197 -9.21 19.17 -5.11
C GLN A 197 -7.87 19.64 -4.52
N GLU A 198 -6.86 18.76 -4.53
CA GLU A 198 -5.52 19.07 -4.03
C GLU A 198 -4.86 20.22 -4.84
N ARG A 199 -5.08 20.25 -6.16
CA ARG A 199 -4.60 21.34 -7.01
C ARG A 199 -5.27 22.67 -6.67
N ILE A 200 -6.58 22.67 -6.45
CA ILE A 200 -7.35 23.86 -6.05
C ILE A 200 -6.91 24.36 -4.68
N GLU A 201 -6.72 23.47 -3.70
CA GLU A 201 -6.24 23.85 -2.36
C GLU A 201 -4.85 24.47 -2.42
N LYS A 202 -3.93 23.88 -3.18
CA LYS A 202 -2.58 24.43 -3.38
C LYS A 202 -2.58 25.77 -4.11
N ALA A 203 -3.54 26.03 -4.99
CA ALA A 203 -3.66 27.30 -5.70
C ALA A 203 -4.25 28.43 -4.83
N LYS A 204 -4.83 28.11 -3.67
CA LYS A 204 -5.37 29.09 -2.70
C LYS A 204 -4.35 29.52 -1.64
N LEU A 205 -3.22 28.82 -1.54
CA LEU A 205 -2.10 29.10 -0.64
C LEU A 205 -1.08 29.99 -1.34
#